data_AF-A0A924VMC5-F1
#
_entry.id   AF-A0A924VMC5-F1
#
_cell.length_a   1.000
_cell.length_b   1.000
_cell.length_c   1.000
_cell.angle_alpha   90.00
_cell.angle_beta   90.00
_cell.angle_gamma   90.00
#
_symmetry.space_group_name_H-M   'P 1'
#
loop_
_entity.id
_entity.type
_entity.pdbx_description
1 polymer ?
#
loop_
_entity_poly.entity_id
_entity_poly.type
_entity_poly.pdbx_seq_one_letter_code
_entity_poly.pdbx_strand_id
1 'polypeptide(L)'
;MAETDVELEIGGMTCASCATRIERKLNRLDGVEATVNYATEKARVKSSSGVDIQALIATVASAGYTATAPLPREAPSLDTATSKPDEVVALRTRLLISAALGIPVALLSMIPALQFTNRQWLALTLAAPVAVWGALPFHRAAWV
;
A
#
# COMPACT_ATOMS: atom_id res chain seq x y z
N MET A 1 -3.58 19.12 21.74
CA MET A 1 -4.29 17.86 22.09
C MET A 1 -3.83 16.81 21.11
N ALA A 2 -3.34 15.67 21.59
CA ALA A 2 -2.79 14.62 20.74
C ALA A 2 -3.93 13.78 20.16
N GLU A 3 -4.25 13.98 18.89
CA GLU A 3 -5.12 13.07 18.13
C GLU A 3 -4.34 11.79 17.89
N THR A 4 -4.90 10.65 18.30
CA THR A 4 -4.26 9.34 18.13
C THR A 4 -5.02 8.56 17.06
N ASP A 5 -4.35 8.22 15.96
CA ASP A 5 -4.87 7.30 14.93
C ASP A 5 -4.32 5.90 15.20
N VAL A 6 -5.22 4.95 15.46
CA VAL A 6 -4.89 3.55 15.75
C VAL A 6 -5.61 2.66 14.75
N GLU A 7 -4.86 1.76 14.12
CA GLU A 7 -5.42 0.67 13.33
C GLU A 7 -5.56 -0.57 14.21
N LEU A 8 -6.70 -1.27 14.15
CA LEU A 8 -6.95 -2.52 14.84
C LEU A 8 -7.22 -3.61 13.79
N GLU A 9 -6.58 -4.76 13.93
CA GLU A 9 -6.88 -5.97 13.17
C GLU A 9 -8.03 -6.71 13.85
N ILE A 10 -9.08 -7.03 13.10
CA ILE A 10 -10.33 -7.59 13.61
C ILE A 10 -10.52 -9.00 13.07
N GLY A 11 -10.53 -9.99 13.96
CA GLY A 11 -10.80 -11.39 13.61
C GLY A 11 -12.29 -11.73 13.59
N GLY A 12 -12.69 -12.57 12.63
CA GLY A 12 -14.04 -13.16 12.57
C GLY A 12 -15.10 -12.31 11.87
N MET A 13 -14.71 -11.22 11.19
CA MET A 13 -15.63 -10.46 10.33
C MET A 13 -15.72 -11.10 8.95
N THR A 14 -16.92 -11.53 8.55
CA THR A 14 -17.16 -12.14 7.23
C THR A 14 -18.15 -11.36 6.37
N CYS A 15 -18.66 -10.24 6.87
CA CYS A 15 -19.80 -9.56 6.26
C CYS A 15 -19.81 -8.03 6.47
N ALA A 16 -20.37 -7.30 5.51
CA ALA A 16 -20.52 -5.84 5.61
C ALA A 16 -21.37 -5.42 6.84
N SER A 17 -22.41 -6.18 7.17
CA SER A 17 -23.22 -5.92 8.37
C SER A 17 -22.46 -6.16 9.69
N CYS A 18 -21.44 -7.02 9.66
CA CYS A 18 -20.55 -7.29 10.78
C CYS A 18 -19.70 -6.03 11.05
N ALA A 19 -19.10 -5.46 10.00
CA ALA A 19 -18.34 -4.21 10.08
C ALA A 19 -19.21 -3.04 10.58
N THR A 20 -20.41 -2.84 10.03
CA THR A 20 -21.31 -1.75 10.48
C THR A 20 -21.70 -1.90 11.96
N ARG A 21 -21.85 -3.13 12.48
CA ARG A 21 -22.13 -3.36 13.91
C ARG A 21 -20.96 -2.94 14.80
N ILE A 22 -19.73 -3.25 14.39
CA ILE A 22 -18.52 -2.90 15.13
C ILE A 22 -18.29 -1.37 15.08
N GLU A 23 -18.38 -0.79 13.89
CA GLU A 23 -18.25 0.65 13.66
C GLU A 23 -19.21 1.46 14.55
N ARG A 24 -20.49 1.09 14.58
CA ARG A 24 -21.49 1.73 15.44
C ARG A 24 -21.20 1.59 16.94
N LYS A 25 -20.54 0.51 17.36
CA LYS A 25 -20.16 0.32 18.77
C LYS A 25 -18.96 1.17 19.15
N LEU A 26 -17.94 1.24 18.29
CA LEU A 26 -16.76 2.06 18.51
C LEU A 26 -17.09 3.57 18.50
N ASN A 27 -17.94 4.01 17.58
CA ASN A 27 -18.41 5.41 17.47
C ASN A 27 -19.34 5.86 18.62
N ARG A 28 -19.68 4.96 19.57
CA ARG A 28 -20.38 5.34 20.81
C ARG A 28 -19.43 5.78 21.93
N LEU A 29 -18.13 5.53 21.77
CA LEU A 29 -17.13 5.98 22.73
C LEU A 29 -16.88 7.48 22.55
N ASP A 30 -16.76 8.20 23.66
CA ASP A 30 -16.64 9.66 23.63
C ASP A 30 -15.31 10.11 23.00
N GLY A 31 -15.42 10.92 21.94
CA GLY A 31 -14.26 11.46 21.22
C GLY A 31 -13.59 10.46 20.27
N VAL A 32 -14.28 9.38 19.90
CA VAL A 32 -13.80 8.36 18.97
C VAL A 32 -14.53 8.44 17.63
N GLU A 33 -13.77 8.50 16.54
CA GLU A 33 -14.25 8.32 15.18
C GLU A 33 -13.61 7.06 14.60
N ALA A 34 -14.44 6.05 14.31
CA ALA A 34 -14.03 4.75 13.85
C ALA A 34 -14.64 4.42 12.49
N THR A 35 -13.83 3.81 11.63
CA THR A 35 -14.23 3.28 10.31
C THR A 35 -13.73 1.85 10.17
N VAL A 36 -14.57 0.93 9.71
CA VAL A 36 -14.25 -0.50 9.64
C VAL A 36 -14.35 -1.00 8.21
N ASN A 37 -13.33 -1.72 7.75
CA ASN A 37 -13.30 -2.37 6.44
C ASN A 37 -13.28 -3.89 6.62
N TYR A 38 -14.38 -4.56 6.26
CA TYR A 38 -14.50 -6.00 6.35
C TYR A 38 -13.61 -6.75 5.34
N ALA A 39 -13.33 -6.15 4.17
CA ALA A 39 -12.53 -6.81 3.13
C ALA A 39 -11.05 -6.91 3.53
N THR A 40 -10.57 -5.99 4.36
CA THR A 40 -9.19 -5.97 4.84
C THR A 40 -9.07 -6.32 6.32
N GLU A 41 -10.17 -6.74 6.97
CA GLU A 41 -10.22 -7.09 8.40
C GLU A 41 -9.61 -6.01 9.33
N LYS A 42 -9.78 -4.74 8.97
CA LYS A 42 -9.15 -3.60 9.67
C LYS A 42 -10.16 -2.58 10.13
N ALA A 43 -9.94 -2.03 11.33
CA ALA A 43 -10.68 -0.90 11.87
C ALA A 43 -9.71 0.25 12.14
N ARG A 44 -9.94 1.41 11.52
CA ARG A 44 -9.21 2.64 11.82
C ARG A 44 -9.97 3.42 12.88
N VAL A 45 -9.29 3.87 13.92
CA VAL A 45 -9.89 4.57 15.05
C VAL A 45 -9.09 5.82 15.34
N LYS A 46 -9.73 6.98 15.19
CA LYS A 46 -9.20 8.28 15.59
C LYS A 46 -9.76 8.66 16.95
N SER A 47 -8.89 8.98 17.89
CA SER A 47 -9.23 9.32 19.26
C SER A 47 -8.74 10.73 19.58
N SER A 48 -9.68 11.63 19.91
CA SER A 48 -9.40 13.00 20.34
C SER A 48 -9.22 13.14 21.86
N SER A 49 -9.63 12.11 22.61
CA SER A 49 -9.70 12.08 24.08
C SER A 49 -8.64 11.18 24.73
N GLY A 50 -7.76 10.54 23.94
CA GLY A 50 -6.73 9.63 24.46
C GLY A 50 -7.29 8.32 25.01
N VAL A 51 -8.38 7.82 24.40
CA VAL A 51 -8.97 6.51 24.74
C VAL A 51 -7.92 5.41 24.65
N ASP A 52 -7.86 4.59 25.71
CA ASP A 52 -6.95 3.46 25.79
C ASP A 52 -7.27 2.39 24.73
N ILE A 53 -6.23 1.85 24.11
CA ILE A 53 -6.32 0.80 23.07
C ILE A 53 -7.03 -0.44 23.65
N GLN A 54 -6.82 -0.75 24.93
CA GLN A 54 -7.50 -1.88 25.58
C GLN A 54 -9.01 -1.68 25.66
N ALA A 55 -9.49 -0.43 25.83
CA ALA A 55 -10.92 -0.13 25.82
C ALA A 55 -11.54 -0.32 24.43
N LEU A 56 -10.80 0.01 23.37
CA LEU A 56 -11.23 -0.25 21.99
C LEU A 56 -11.32 -1.75 21.71
N ILE A 57 -10.31 -2.53 22.11
CA ILE A 57 -10.29 -3.99 21.97
C ILE A 57 -11.45 -4.62 22.76
N ALA A 58 -11.68 -4.21 24.01
CA ALA A 58 -12.79 -4.69 24.83
C ALA A 58 -14.16 -4.36 24.20
N THR A 59 -14.28 -3.21 23.54
CA THR A 59 -15.50 -2.81 22.85
C THR A 59 -15.78 -3.72 21.65
N VAL A 60 -14.76 -4.08 20.87
CA VAL A 60 -14.89 -5.06 19.78
C VAL A 60 -15.20 -6.46 20.33
N ALA A 61 -14.53 -6.88 21.40
CA ALA A 61 -14.80 -8.15 22.08
C ALA A 61 -16.26 -8.25 22.55
N SER A 62 -16.82 -7.17 23.10
CA SER A 62 -18.24 -7.10 23.49
C SER A 62 -19.20 -7.28 22.30
N ALA A 63 -18.73 -7.02 21.07
CA ALA A 63 -19.48 -7.22 19.84
C ALA A 63 -19.42 -8.67 19.33
N GLY A 64 -18.60 -9.52 19.94
CA GLY A 64 -18.42 -10.92 19.58
C GLY A 64 -17.27 -11.17 18.60
N TYR A 65 -16.33 -10.23 18.46
CA TYR A 65 -15.20 -10.33 17.53
C TYR A 65 -13.87 -10.16 18.27
N THR A 66 -12.79 -10.68 17.69
CA THR A 66 -11.45 -10.50 18.25
C THR A 66 -10.85 -9.22 17.68
N ALA A 67 -10.12 -8.44 18.49
CA ALA A 67 -9.35 -7.29 18.01
C ALA A 67 -7.92 -7.37 18.55
N THR A 68 -6.96 -7.09 17.68
CA THR A 68 -5.54 -6.98 18.04
C THR A 68 -5.03 -5.65 17.53
N ALA A 69 -4.34 -4.90 18.38
CA ALA A 69 -3.61 -3.72 17.90
C ALA A 69 -2.30 -4.19 17.27
N PRO A 70 -2.06 -3.94 15.97
CA PRO A 70 -0.71 -4.01 15.43
C PRO A 70 0.15 -3.02 16.20
N LEU A 71 1.41 -3.39 16.49
CA LEU A 71 2.39 -2.46 17.04
C LEU A 71 2.35 -1.18 16.21
N PRO A 72 2.40 0.03 16.82
CA PRO A 72 2.29 1.29 16.10
C PRO A 72 3.26 1.31 14.93
N ARG A 73 2.74 1.05 13.72
CA ARG A 73 3.43 1.47 12.51
C ARG A 73 3.13 2.95 12.49
N GLU A 74 4.14 3.72 12.90
CA GLU A 74 4.18 5.17 12.72
C GLU A 74 3.49 5.46 11.39
N ALA A 75 2.34 6.13 11.46
CA ALA A 75 1.57 6.48 10.30
C ALA A 75 2.54 7.05 9.25
N PRO A 76 2.33 6.80 7.95
CA PRO A 76 3.02 7.60 6.95
C PRO A 76 2.54 9.03 7.17
N SER A 77 3.24 9.76 8.04
CA SER A 77 3.08 11.18 8.19
C SER A 77 3.32 11.75 6.80
N LEU A 78 2.49 12.72 6.43
CA LEU A 78 2.60 13.49 5.20
C LEU A 78 3.93 14.28 5.09
N ASP A 79 4.90 13.99 5.96
CA ASP A 79 6.28 14.44 6.01
C ASP A 79 7.23 13.62 5.11
N THR A 80 6.71 12.88 4.12
CA THR A 80 7.53 12.19 3.10
C THR A 80 8.29 13.18 2.18
N ALA A 81 8.24 14.49 2.46
CA ALA A 81 9.05 15.48 1.76
C ALA A 81 10.40 15.78 2.47
N THR A 82 10.59 15.41 3.75
CA THR A 82 11.77 15.88 4.49
C THR A 82 12.34 14.86 5.49
N SER A 83 12.95 13.76 5.01
CA SER A 83 14.24 13.22 5.49
C SER A 83 14.44 11.73 5.16
N LYS A 84 15.34 11.47 4.19
CA LYS A 84 16.52 10.60 4.29
C LYS A 84 17.25 10.68 2.95
N PRO A 85 18.41 11.35 2.85
CA PRO A 85 19.13 11.50 1.59
C PRO A 85 19.41 10.14 0.91
N ASP A 86 19.58 9.07 1.69
CA ASP A 86 19.87 7.73 1.18
C ASP A 86 18.69 7.06 0.45
N GLU A 87 17.45 7.30 0.89
CA GLU A 87 16.26 6.71 0.27
C GLU A 87 15.92 7.41 -1.06
N VAL A 88 16.14 8.73 -1.10
CA VAL A 88 16.01 9.53 -2.32
C VAL A 88 17.05 9.12 -3.36
N VAL A 89 18.28 8.81 -2.94
CA VAL A 89 19.34 8.31 -3.84
C VAL A 89 19.02 6.92 -4.38
N ALA A 90 18.44 6.03 -3.57
CA ALA A 90 18.03 4.70 -4.01
C ALA A 90 16.91 4.76 -5.06
N LEU A 91 15.90 5.62 -4.88
CA LEU A 91 14.82 5.81 -5.85
C LEU A 91 15.32 6.49 -7.13
N ARG A 92 16.18 7.52 -7.02
CA ARG A 92 16.78 8.19 -8.19
C ARG A 92 17.64 7.24 -9.01
N THR A 93 18.42 6.37 -8.36
CA THR A 93 19.23 5.36 -9.05
C THR A 93 18.35 4.36 -9.81
N ARG A 94 17.25 3.89 -9.20
CA ARG A 94 16.28 3.01 -9.88
C ARG A 94 15.58 3.69 -11.07
N LEU A 95 15.21 4.97 -10.91
CA LEU A 95 14.60 5.75 -11.98
C LEU A 95 15.57 5.97 -13.14
N LEU A 96 16.82 6.32 -12.86
CA LEU A 96 17.87 6.54 -13.86
C LEU A 96 18.22 5.25 -14.61
N ILE A 97 18.32 4.11 -13.91
CA ILE A 97 18.58 2.81 -14.55
C ILE A 97 17.42 2.43 -15.47
N SER A 98 16.17 2.61 -15.01
CA SER A 98 14.98 2.31 -15.81
C SER A 98 14.88 3.22 -17.05
N ALA A 99 15.17 4.52 -16.89
CA ALA A 99 15.19 5.47 -17.99
C ALA A 99 16.33 5.18 -18.99
N ALA A 100 17.53 4.84 -18.51
CA ALA A 100 18.67 4.51 -19.36
C ALA A 100 18.43 3.24 -20.19
N LEU A 101 17.65 2.28 -19.67
CA LEU A 101 17.27 1.07 -20.41
C LEU A 101 16.06 1.30 -21.33
N GLY A 102 15.10 2.15 -20.94
CA GLY A 102 13.87 2.40 -21.70
C GLY A 102 14.05 3.36 -22.88
N ILE A 103 14.88 4.40 -22.74
CA ILE A 103 15.06 5.43 -23.77
C ILE A 103 15.65 4.87 -25.08
N PRO A 104 16.69 4.00 -25.07
CA PRO A 104 17.23 3.41 -26.30
C PRO A 104 16.21 2.54 -27.03
N VAL A 105 15.37 1.80 -26.29
CA VAL A 105 14.30 0.96 -26.86
C VAL A 105 13.22 1.83 -27.51
N ALA A 106 12.81 2.91 -26.84
CA ALA A 106 11.84 3.86 -27.38
C ALA A 106 12.34 4.55 -28.65
N LEU A 107 13.61 5.02 -28.65
CA LEU A 107 14.23 5.64 -29.82
C LEU A 107 14.37 4.65 -30.99
N LEU A 108 14.75 3.39 -30.72
CA LEU A 108 14.84 2.35 -31.75
C LEU A 108 13.48 2.07 -32.40
N SER A 109 12.38 2.20 -31.64
CA SER A 109 11.02 1.99 -32.13
C SER A 109 10.45 3.20 -32.88
N MET A 110 10.95 4.41 -32.61
CA MET A 110 10.45 5.67 -33.17
C MET A 110 11.15 6.11 -34.46
N ILE A 111 12.27 5.45 -34.85
CA ILE A 111 13.03 5.76 -36.07
C ILE A 111 12.68 4.76 -37.20
N PRO A 112 11.87 5.16 -38.20
CA PRO A 112 11.43 4.29 -39.30
C PRO A 112 12.53 4.06 -40.35
N ALA A 113 13.69 4.71 -40.25
CA ALA A 113 14.74 4.69 -41.26
C ALA A 113 15.60 3.40 -41.31
N LEU A 114 15.51 2.50 -40.32
CA LEU A 114 16.24 1.20 -40.29
C LEU A 114 15.40 -0.01 -40.78
N GLN A 115 14.35 0.20 -41.58
CA GLN A 115 13.38 -0.88 -41.92
C GLN A 115 14.07 -1.87 -42.88
N PHE A 116 14.74 -2.88 -42.32
CA PHE A 116 15.34 -3.99 -43.08
C PHE A 116 14.50 -5.26 -42.91
N THR A 117 14.56 -6.15 -43.91
CA THR A 117 13.73 -7.37 -44.06
C THR A 117 13.72 -8.32 -42.85
N ASN A 118 14.69 -8.24 -41.93
CA ASN A 118 14.80 -9.13 -40.75
C ASN A 118 14.59 -8.42 -39.39
N ARG A 119 14.05 -7.19 -39.36
CA ARG A 119 13.92 -6.37 -38.14
C ARG A 119 13.05 -7.00 -37.05
N GLN A 120 12.05 -7.81 -37.42
CA GLN A 120 11.11 -8.44 -36.49
C GLN A 120 11.81 -9.40 -35.51
N TRP A 121 12.80 -10.16 -35.99
CA TRP A 121 13.57 -11.10 -35.17
C TRP A 121 14.54 -10.38 -34.23
N LEU A 122 15.19 -9.31 -34.71
CA LEU A 122 16.09 -8.51 -33.88
C LEU A 122 15.31 -7.78 -32.77
N ALA A 123 14.15 -7.21 -33.10
CA ALA A 123 13.26 -6.56 -32.14
C ALA A 123 12.76 -7.57 -31.07
N LEU A 124 12.43 -8.80 -31.46
CA LEU A 124 12.04 -9.85 -30.52
C LEU A 124 13.19 -10.21 -29.55
N THR A 125 14.42 -10.34 -30.06
CA THR A 125 15.59 -10.65 -29.22
C THR A 125 15.96 -9.52 -28.25
N LEU A 126 15.75 -8.27 -28.64
CA LEU A 126 16.00 -7.10 -27.78
C LEU A 126 14.87 -6.84 -26.78
N ALA A 127 13.62 -7.11 -27.15
CA ALA A 127 12.46 -6.88 -26.29
C ALA A 127 12.31 -7.96 -25.21
N ALA A 128 12.72 -9.21 -25.48
CA ALA A 128 12.54 -10.32 -24.54
C ALA A 128 13.26 -10.11 -23.19
N PRO A 129 14.54 -9.67 -23.12
CA PRO A 129 15.21 -9.38 -21.85
C PRO A 129 14.52 -8.23 -21.09
N VAL A 130 14.07 -7.19 -21.79
CA VAL A 130 13.42 -6.02 -21.17
C VAL A 130 12.05 -6.40 -20.60
N ALA A 131 11.25 -7.17 -21.33
CA ALA A 131 9.95 -7.65 -20.86
C ALA A 131 10.10 -8.61 -19.68
N VAL A 132 11.05 -9.56 -19.76
CA VAL A 132 11.27 -10.54 -18.69
C VAL A 132 11.82 -9.87 -17.44
N TRP A 133 12.79 -8.97 -17.56
CA TRP A 133 13.40 -8.33 -16.38
C TRP A 133 12.55 -7.19 -15.80
N GLY A 134 11.83 -6.47 -16.66
CA GLY A 134 10.96 -5.35 -16.28
C GLY A 134 9.61 -5.79 -15.70
N ALA A 135 9.03 -6.91 -16.17
CA ALA A 135 7.72 -7.38 -15.70
C ALA A 135 7.80 -8.27 -14.45
N LEU A 136 8.94 -8.97 -14.23
CA LEU A 136 9.13 -9.82 -13.04
C LEU A 136 8.85 -9.14 -11.68
N PRO A 137 9.30 -7.88 -11.43
CA PRO A 137 9.03 -7.23 -10.14
C PRO A 137 7.55 -6.90 -9.94
N PHE A 138 6.79 -6.62 -11.01
CA PHE A 138 5.36 -6.35 -10.92
C PHE A 138 4.55 -7.61 -10.62
N HIS A 139 4.91 -8.75 -11.22
CA HIS A 139 4.28 -10.04 -10.90
C HIS A 139 4.59 -10.52 -9.48
N ARG A 140 5.76 -10.19 -8.94
CA ARG A 140 6.09 -10.46 -7.52
C ARG A 140 5.35 -9.57 -6.54
N ALA A 141 4.98 -8.34 -6.92
CA ALA A 141 4.23 -7.43 -6.06
C ALA A 141 2.73 -7.76 -5.99
N ALA A 142 2.17 -8.43 -7.01
CA ALA A 142 0.76 -8.82 -7.05
C ALA A 142 0.44 -10.15 -6.34
N TRP A 143 1.48 -10.88 -5.89
CA TRP A 143 1.34 -12.18 -5.22
C TRP A 143 1.61 -12.10 -3.70
N VAL A 144 1.76 -10.89 -3.17
CA VAL A 144 1.83 -10.58 -1.72
C VAL A 144 0.51 -9.94 -1.32
#